data_AF-A0A7Y3ISZ9-F1
#
_entry.id   AF-A0A7Y3ISZ9-F1
#
_cell.length_a   1.000
_cell.length_b   1.000
_cell.length_c   1.000
_cell.angle_alpha   90.00
_cell.angle_beta   90.00
_cell.angle_gamma   90.00
#
_symmetry.space_group_name_H-M   'P 1'
#
loop_
_entity.id
_entity.type
_entity.pdbx_description
1 polymer ?
#
loop_
_entity_poly.entity_id
_entity_poly.type
_entity_poly.pdbx_seq_one_letter_code
_entity_poly.pdbx_strand_id
1 'polypeptide(L)'
;TEELKNMPDLQAVILQMFIMTIASQIFMGDRSKRCLICIDEAWDLLKSPQMEGFIESLARRLRKYNGALLIGTQDPSDFERSPGAEAARQNSNWLITLGKSSDAINTLKKKGIIPMDAYKEMALSSLHMEGGKYSELAIYNKSSGAFFVLQLKLEPFTAMLTSTKADEFEAVKELQKQGLNLVEAIEWLINHKKAFKENIQQGKGVKDAIASILKNNMNHLSTKLTSTQADEFRMIEELQKQGLTLLEAIQWLVNHKESFKENMQQGKRIADAITSTLKSMDHHAHS
;
A
#
# COMPACT_ATOMS: atom_id res chain seq x y z
N THR A 1 -17.55 5.63 8.23
CA THR A 1 -16.51 6.02 9.21
C THR A 1 -16.31 7.54 9.31
N GLU A 2 -16.89 8.37 8.45
CA GLU A 2 -16.95 9.84 8.67
C GLU A 2 -18.14 10.30 9.53
N GLU A 3 -19.24 9.55 9.57
CA GLU A 3 -20.45 9.90 10.32
C GLU A 3 -20.22 9.99 11.85
N LEU A 4 -19.23 9.27 12.38
CA LEU A 4 -18.84 9.30 13.80
C LEU A 4 -18.04 10.56 14.18
N LYS A 5 -17.39 11.23 13.23
CA LYS A 5 -16.65 12.48 13.50
C LYS A 5 -17.57 13.62 13.94
N ASN A 6 -18.87 13.52 13.64
CA ASN A 6 -19.86 14.53 14.00
C ASN A 6 -20.37 14.40 15.46
N MET A 7 -19.95 13.37 16.20
CA MET A 7 -20.33 13.14 17.60
C MET A 7 -19.10 12.70 18.42
N PRO A 8 -18.18 13.64 18.75
CA PRO A 8 -16.88 13.32 19.36
C PRO A 8 -17.02 12.57 20.70
N ASP A 9 -18.03 12.91 21.50
CA ASP A 9 -18.30 12.23 22.77
C ASP A 9 -18.73 10.77 22.55
N LEU A 10 -19.55 10.51 21.53
CA LEU A 10 -20.00 9.16 21.20
C LEU A 10 -18.84 8.31 20.66
N GLN A 11 -17.97 8.90 19.84
CA GLN A 11 -16.77 8.23 19.34
C GLN A 11 -15.84 7.83 20.49
N ALA A 12 -15.61 8.73 21.46
CA ALA A 12 -14.79 8.44 22.64
C ALA A 12 -15.37 7.28 23.46
N VAL A 13 -16.69 7.27 23.70
CA VAL A 13 -17.38 6.18 24.43
C VAL A 13 -17.29 4.85 23.67
N ILE A 14 -17.51 4.85 22.36
CA ILE A 14 -17.42 3.64 21.54
C ILE A 14 -15.99 3.07 21.56
N LEU A 15 -14.98 3.93 21.36
CA LEU A 15 -13.57 3.54 21.46
C LEU A 15 -13.25 2.99 22.85
N GLN A 16 -13.76 3.64 23.91
CA GLN A 16 -13.62 3.14 25.27
C GLN A 16 -14.22 1.74 25.44
N MET A 17 -15.43 1.50 24.93
CA MET A 17 -16.08 0.19 24.99
C MET A 17 -15.29 -0.89 24.24
N PHE A 18 -14.74 -0.56 23.07
CA PHE A 18 -13.90 -1.49 22.32
C PHE A 18 -12.62 -1.85 23.09
N ILE A 19 -11.86 -0.85 23.53
CA ILE A 19 -10.62 -1.11 24.28
C ILE A 19 -10.96 -1.83 25.59
N MET A 20 -12.09 -1.54 26.22
CA MET A 20 -12.51 -2.24 27.44
C MET A 20 -12.90 -3.69 27.22
N THR A 21 -13.57 -3.99 26.11
CA THR A 21 -13.89 -5.35 25.73
C THR A 21 -12.61 -6.15 25.47
N ILE A 22 -11.67 -5.57 24.72
CA ILE A 22 -10.36 -6.19 24.44
C ILE A 22 -9.57 -6.40 25.73
N ALA A 23 -9.47 -5.37 26.58
CA ALA A 23 -8.76 -5.44 27.85
C ALA A 23 -9.39 -6.48 28.78
N SER A 24 -10.72 -6.58 28.84
CA SER A 24 -11.41 -7.59 29.61
C SER A 24 -11.10 -9.00 29.12
N GLN A 25 -11.07 -9.22 27.80
CA GLN A 25 -10.67 -10.51 27.22
C GLN A 25 -9.23 -10.88 27.59
N ILE A 26 -8.31 -9.91 27.62
CA ILE A 26 -6.92 -10.13 28.02
C ILE A 26 -6.83 -10.45 29.52
N PHE A 27 -7.54 -9.70 30.36
CA PHE A 27 -7.47 -9.87 31.82
C PHE A 27 -8.15 -11.15 32.31
N MET A 28 -9.18 -11.62 31.60
CA MET A 28 -9.89 -12.87 31.89
C MET A 28 -9.35 -14.06 31.09
N GLY A 29 -8.47 -13.81 30.12
CA GLY A 29 -7.89 -14.82 29.24
C GLY A 29 -6.66 -15.52 29.81
N ASP A 30 -6.06 -16.35 28.96
CA ASP A 30 -4.84 -17.10 29.28
C ASP A 30 -3.61 -16.18 29.34
N ARG A 31 -3.04 -16.03 30.54
CA ARG A 31 -1.86 -15.19 30.81
C ARG A 31 -0.57 -15.70 30.16
N SER A 32 -0.53 -16.94 29.68
CA SER A 32 0.62 -17.47 28.94
C SER A 32 0.76 -16.79 27.57
N LYS A 33 -0.35 -16.29 27.00
CA LYS A 33 -0.36 -15.65 25.68
C LYS A 33 0.14 -14.21 25.78
N ARG A 34 1.04 -13.85 24.86
CA ARG A 34 1.46 -12.46 24.68
C ARG A 34 0.37 -11.68 23.96
N CYS A 35 0.13 -10.45 24.39
CA CYS A 35 -0.81 -9.56 23.73
C CYS A 35 -0.18 -8.18 23.50
N LEU A 36 -0.54 -7.53 22.40
CA LEU A 36 -0.17 -6.15 22.10
C LEU A 36 -1.44 -5.38 21.74
N ILE A 37 -1.77 -4.36 22.52
CA ILE A 37 -2.80 -3.38 22.16
C ILE A 37 -2.09 -2.22 21.46
N CYS A 38 -2.44 -1.99 20.20
CA CYS A 38 -1.99 -0.84 19.42
C CYS A 38 -3.13 0.17 19.30
N ILE A 39 -2.87 1.41 19.69
CA ILE A 39 -3.78 2.54 19.49
C ILE A 39 -3.06 3.52 18.58
N ASP A 40 -3.51 3.59 17.33
CA ASP A 40 -3.00 4.55 16.35
C ASP A 40 -3.77 5.87 16.43
N GLU A 41 -3.09 6.97 16.11
CA GLU A 41 -3.63 8.34 16.16
C GLU A 41 -4.38 8.66 17.47
N ALA A 42 -3.77 8.33 18.61
CA ALA A 42 -4.42 8.36 19.92
C ALA A 42 -4.59 9.78 20.51
N TRP A 43 -4.29 10.85 19.77
CA TRP A 43 -4.26 12.21 20.32
C TRP A 43 -5.61 12.66 20.89
N ASP A 44 -6.72 12.27 20.25
CA ASP A 44 -8.08 12.53 20.75
C ASP A 44 -8.34 11.78 22.06
N LEU A 45 -7.87 10.54 22.15
CA LEU A 45 -8.02 9.71 23.35
C LEU A 45 -7.18 10.24 24.52
N LEU A 46 -5.99 10.77 24.27
CA LEU A 46 -5.11 11.33 25.29
C LEU A 46 -5.61 12.67 25.86
N LYS A 47 -6.48 13.38 25.12
CA LYS A 47 -7.12 14.64 25.55
C LYS A 47 -8.34 14.45 26.45
N SER A 48 -9.08 13.35 26.28
CA SER A 48 -10.35 13.15 26.95
C SER A 48 -10.16 12.86 28.46
N PRO A 49 -10.74 13.67 29.37
CA PRO A 49 -10.68 13.42 30.81
C PRO A 49 -11.27 12.07 31.22
N GLN A 50 -12.28 11.60 30.49
CA GLN A 50 -12.94 10.31 30.74
C GLN A 50 -12.02 9.13 30.40
N MET A 51 -11.09 9.32 29.47
CA MET A 51 -10.14 8.30 29.02
C MET A 51 -8.82 8.31 29.80
N GLU A 52 -8.55 9.37 30.54
CA GLU A 52 -7.31 9.56 31.30
C GLU A 52 -7.03 8.41 32.28
N GLY A 53 -7.95 8.19 33.23
CA GLY A 53 -7.81 7.13 34.24
C GLY A 53 -7.85 5.74 33.61
N PHE A 54 -8.47 5.61 32.44
CA PHE A 54 -8.51 4.36 31.70
C PHE A 54 -7.14 4.02 31.09
N ILE A 55 -6.51 4.95 30.36
CA ILE A 55 -5.20 4.74 29.72
C ILE A 55 -4.12 4.48 30.76
N GLU A 56 -4.10 5.23 31.86
CA GLU A 56 -3.18 4.99 32.97
C GLU A 56 -3.35 3.57 33.53
N SER A 57 -4.59 3.19 33.83
CA SER A 57 -4.92 1.88 34.39
C SER A 57 -4.56 0.75 33.44
N LEU A 58 -4.77 0.93 32.14
CA LEU A 58 -4.43 -0.03 31.09
C LEU A 58 -2.91 -0.21 31.00
N ALA A 59 -2.15 0.89 30.91
CA ALA A 59 -0.68 0.87 30.84
C ALA A 59 -0.05 0.16 32.04
N ARG A 60 -0.57 0.39 33.25
CA ARG A 60 -0.09 -0.26 34.48
C ARG A 60 -0.49 -1.74 34.57
N ARG A 61 -1.70 -2.11 34.14
CA ARG A 61 -2.21 -3.48 34.28
C ARG A 61 -1.65 -4.43 33.24
N LEU A 62 -1.58 -4.05 31.96
CA LEU A 62 -1.18 -4.95 30.87
C LEU A 62 0.16 -5.65 31.11
N ARG A 63 1.13 -4.95 31.72
CA ARG A 63 2.44 -5.52 32.08
C ARG A 63 2.33 -6.78 32.95
N LYS A 64 1.31 -6.89 33.81
CA LYS A 64 1.06 -8.05 34.69
C LYS A 64 0.43 -9.25 33.97
N TYR A 65 -0.06 -9.05 32.74
CA TYR A 65 -0.77 -10.04 31.94
C TYR A 65 0.00 -10.39 30.66
N ASN A 66 1.33 -10.27 30.67
CA ASN A 66 2.17 -10.52 29.49
C ASN A 66 1.74 -9.69 28.26
N GLY A 67 1.14 -8.53 28.53
CA GLY A 67 0.61 -7.60 27.55
C GLY A 67 1.49 -6.36 27.42
N ALA A 68 1.46 -5.74 26.24
CA ALA A 68 2.08 -4.46 25.96
C ALA A 68 1.06 -3.47 25.38
N LEU A 69 1.31 -2.19 25.61
CA LEU A 69 0.56 -1.08 25.06
C LEU A 69 1.48 -0.29 24.12
N LEU A 70 1.05 -0.12 22.87
CA LEU A 70 1.68 0.74 21.87
C LEU A 70 0.71 1.89 21.56
N ILE A 71 1.15 3.11 21.80
CA ILE A 71 0.37 4.32 21.49
C ILE A 71 1.14 5.13 20.45
N GLY A 72 0.52 5.35 19.30
CA GLY A 72 1.03 6.20 18.22
C GLY A 72 0.38 7.57 18.23
N THR A 73 1.18 8.63 18.06
CA THR A 73 0.70 10.00 17.80
C THR A 73 1.69 10.78 16.93
N GLN A 74 1.21 11.83 16.28
CA GLN A 74 2.01 12.73 15.45
C GLN A 74 2.83 13.72 16.29
N ASP A 75 2.27 14.25 17.38
CA ASP A 75 2.92 15.25 18.22
C ASP A 75 3.30 14.66 19.60
N PRO A 76 4.60 14.65 19.98
CA PRO A 76 5.02 14.26 21.32
C PRO A 76 4.30 15.00 22.45
N SER A 77 3.83 16.24 22.20
CA SER A 77 3.09 17.05 23.18
C SER A 77 1.73 16.46 23.57
N ASP A 78 1.18 15.55 22.77
CA ASP A 78 -0.10 14.89 23.09
C ASP A 78 -0.03 14.05 24.36
N PHE A 79 1.16 13.55 24.71
CA PHE A 79 1.38 12.82 25.97
C PHE A 79 1.36 13.70 27.23
N GLU A 80 1.20 15.01 27.09
CA GLU A 80 1.20 15.95 28.22
C GLU A 80 -0.15 16.65 28.39
N ARG A 81 -1.12 16.33 27.54
CA ARG A 81 -2.44 16.96 27.59
C ARG A 81 -3.26 16.50 28.80
N SER A 82 -2.89 15.38 29.42
CA SER A 82 -3.52 14.87 30.64
C SER A 82 -2.51 14.11 31.53
N PRO A 83 -2.72 14.06 32.86
CA PRO A 83 -1.88 13.26 33.76
C PRO A 83 -1.82 11.76 33.39
N GLY A 84 -2.93 11.18 32.90
CA GLY A 84 -2.96 9.79 32.42
C GLY A 84 -2.12 9.55 31.16
N ALA A 85 -2.11 10.51 30.22
CA ALA A 85 -1.23 10.46 29.06
C ALA A 85 0.24 10.54 29.46
N GLU A 86 0.56 11.40 30.42
CA GLU A 86 1.91 11.56 30.96
C GLU A 86 2.34 10.29 31.72
N ALA A 87 1.44 9.70 32.50
CA ALA A 87 1.67 8.42 33.16
C ALA A 87 1.93 7.29 32.15
N ALA A 88 1.18 7.22 31.05
CA ALA A 88 1.41 6.22 30.00
C ALA A 88 2.79 6.38 29.35
N ARG A 89 3.22 7.63 29.09
CA ARG A 89 4.55 7.93 28.59
C ARG A 89 5.64 7.55 29.59
N GLN A 90 5.48 7.90 30.86
CA GLN A 90 6.47 7.60 31.90
C GLN A 90 6.64 6.09 32.14
N ASN A 91 5.56 5.31 32.00
CA ASN A 91 5.55 3.85 32.12
C ASN A 91 6.06 3.13 30.86
N SER A 92 6.19 3.83 29.74
CA SER A 92 6.74 3.28 28.50
C SER A 92 8.26 3.10 28.60
N ASN A 93 8.73 1.87 28.48
CA ASN A 93 10.17 1.58 28.47
C ASN A 93 10.81 1.82 27.09
N TRP A 94 10.00 1.73 26.04
CA TRP A 94 10.44 1.88 24.66
C TRP A 94 9.82 3.15 24.08
N LEU A 95 10.65 3.95 23.44
CA LEU A 95 10.23 5.12 22.68
C LEU A 95 10.71 4.93 21.24
N ILE A 96 9.80 5.08 20.29
CA ILE A 96 10.08 4.98 18.86
C ILE A 96 9.72 6.33 18.23
N THR A 97 10.66 6.94 17.52
CA THR A 97 10.42 8.19 16.81
C THR A 97 10.87 8.07 15.35
N LEU A 98 10.02 8.55 14.46
CA LEU A 98 10.34 8.75 13.04
C LEU A 98 10.98 10.14 12.87
N GLY A 99 11.24 10.54 11.62
CA GLY A 99 11.63 11.91 11.29
C GLY A 99 10.69 12.95 11.91
N LYS A 100 11.26 13.97 12.55
CA LYS A 100 10.53 15.04 13.26
C LYS A 100 11.09 16.41 12.85
N SER A 101 10.27 17.45 13.01
CA SER A 101 10.74 18.83 12.89
C SER A 101 11.74 19.18 14.00
N SER A 102 12.55 20.21 13.78
CA SER A 102 13.46 20.76 14.79
C SER A 102 12.74 21.13 16.09
N ASP A 103 11.52 21.65 16.00
CA ASP A 103 10.71 22.05 17.16
C ASP A 103 10.29 20.87 18.02
N ALA A 104 9.92 19.75 17.38
CA ALA A 104 9.59 18.52 18.09
C ALA A 104 10.83 17.92 18.78
N ILE A 105 12.00 17.95 18.14
CA ILE A 105 13.27 17.51 18.75
C ILE A 105 13.62 18.38 19.95
N ASN A 106 13.49 19.71 19.82
CA ASN A 106 13.69 20.65 20.92
C ASN A 106 12.73 20.38 22.09
N THR A 107 11.50 19.99 21.79
CA THR A 107 10.50 19.61 22.80
C THR A 107 10.92 18.34 23.54
N LEU A 108 11.37 17.30 22.83
CA LEU A 108 11.89 16.07 23.45
C LEU A 108 13.06 16.36 24.40
N LYS A 109 13.97 17.25 23.98
CA LYS A 109 15.12 17.70 24.76
C LYS A 109 14.71 18.47 26.02
N LYS A 110 13.90 19.53 25.86
CA LYS A 110 13.46 20.39 26.98
C LYS A 110 12.73 19.60 28.07
N LYS A 111 11.95 18.61 27.66
CA LYS A 111 11.12 17.81 28.57
C LYS A 111 11.83 16.58 29.12
N GLY A 112 13.10 16.37 28.74
CA GLY A 112 13.89 15.22 29.19
C GLY A 112 13.25 13.89 28.83
N ILE A 113 12.48 13.83 27.72
CA ILE A 113 11.79 12.60 27.29
C ILE A 113 12.84 11.56 26.88
N ILE A 114 13.86 12.02 26.14
CA ILE A 114 15.07 11.27 25.83
C ILE A 114 16.24 12.10 26.36
N PRO A 115 17.14 11.53 27.18
CA PRO A 115 18.38 12.19 27.58
C PRO A 115 19.26 12.45 26.35
N MET A 116 19.27 13.71 25.90
CA MET A 116 19.95 14.12 24.69
C MET A 116 21.45 14.33 24.91
N ASP A 117 22.23 13.80 23.98
CA ASP A 117 23.63 14.16 23.75
C ASP A 117 23.80 14.61 22.29
N ALA A 118 24.99 15.10 21.94
CA ALA A 118 25.26 15.61 20.59
C ALA A 118 25.00 14.55 19.50
N TYR A 119 25.27 13.27 19.78
CA TYR A 119 25.02 12.18 18.84
C TYR A 119 23.53 11.95 18.61
N LYS A 120 22.73 11.87 19.67
CA LYS A 120 21.27 11.66 19.57
C LYS A 120 20.57 12.83 18.90
N GLU A 121 21.01 14.07 19.20
CA GLU A 121 20.45 15.27 18.55
C GLU A 121 20.71 15.26 17.04
N MET A 122 21.94 14.95 16.63
CA MET A 122 22.29 14.82 15.22
C MET A 122 21.52 13.67 14.56
N ALA A 123 21.46 12.50 15.21
CA ALA A 123 20.78 11.33 14.69
C ALA A 123 19.28 11.55 14.49
N LEU A 124 18.60 12.17 15.46
CA LEU A 124 17.17 12.49 15.35
C LEU A 124 16.90 13.53 14.26
N SER A 125 17.81 14.51 14.11
CA SER A 125 17.68 15.55 13.08
C SER A 125 17.95 15.03 11.66
N SER A 126 18.69 13.92 11.53
CA SER A 126 18.96 13.29 10.23
C SER A 126 17.91 12.28 9.78
N LEU A 127 17.00 11.87 10.68
CA LEU A 127 15.96 10.90 10.34
C LEU A 127 15.09 11.44 9.21
N HIS A 128 15.07 10.72 8.09
CA HIS A 128 14.26 11.08 6.94
C HIS A 128 13.47 9.88 6.40
N MET A 129 12.42 10.20 5.64
CA MET A 129 11.63 9.22 4.93
C MET A 129 11.89 9.37 3.44
N GLU A 130 12.23 8.27 2.78
CA GLU A 130 12.31 8.21 1.33
C GLU A 130 11.07 7.50 0.77
N GLY A 131 10.17 8.28 0.18
CA GLY A 131 8.83 7.84 -0.23
C GLY A 131 8.82 6.57 -1.09
N GLY A 132 8.34 5.47 -0.50
CA GLY A 132 8.23 4.17 -1.16
C GLY A 132 9.53 3.36 -1.20
N LYS A 133 10.57 3.74 -0.44
CA LYS A 133 11.78 2.94 -0.23
C LYS A 133 11.95 2.54 1.24
N TYR A 134 12.08 3.51 2.14
CA TYR A 134 12.23 3.28 3.57
C TYR A 134 11.83 4.50 4.40
N SER A 135 11.62 4.26 5.69
CA SER A 135 11.53 5.31 6.68
C SER A 135 12.58 5.08 7.76
N GLU A 136 13.31 6.13 8.15
CA GLU A 136 14.25 6.04 9.25
C GLU A 136 13.55 6.30 10.59
N LEU A 137 13.94 5.52 11.59
CA LEU A 137 13.44 5.65 12.94
C LEU A 137 14.55 5.49 13.97
N ALA A 138 14.36 6.15 15.10
CA ALA A 138 15.16 5.90 16.30
C ALA A 138 14.34 5.12 17.33
N ILE A 139 14.97 4.12 17.94
CA ILE A 139 14.44 3.36 19.07
C ILE A 139 15.28 3.69 20.29
N TYR A 140 14.64 4.16 21.35
CA TYR A 140 15.26 4.42 22.63
C TYR A 140 14.67 3.50 23.71
N ASN A 141 15.55 2.85 24.48
CA ASN A 141 15.18 2.08 25.66
C ASN A 141 15.53 2.87 26.92
N LYS A 142 14.52 3.24 27.69
CA LYS A 142 14.69 4.05 28.91
C LYS A 142 15.48 3.33 29.99
N SER A 143 15.28 2.03 30.16
CA SER A 143 15.94 1.26 31.24
C SER A 143 17.43 1.03 30.99
N SER A 144 17.83 0.72 29.76
CA SER A 144 19.24 0.48 29.43
C SER A 144 19.97 1.72 28.92
N GLY A 145 19.25 2.78 28.56
CA GLY A 145 19.80 3.94 27.86
C GLY A 145 20.16 3.65 26.40
N ALA A 146 19.89 2.45 25.89
CA ALA A 146 20.23 2.07 24.52
C ALA A 146 19.47 2.92 23.50
N PHE A 147 20.16 3.32 22.44
CA PHE A 147 19.64 4.15 21.36
C PHE A 147 20.07 3.55 20.03
N PHE A 148 19.11 3.28 19.16
CA PHE A 148 19.34 2.65 17.86
C PHE A 148 18.71 3.51 16.76
N VAL A 149 19.43 3.67 15.65
CA VAL A 149 18.88 4.25 14.41
C VAL A 149 18.73 3.13 13.41
N LEU A 150 17.53 2.99 12.84
CA LEU A 150 17.15 1.87 11.99
C LEU A 150 16.41 2.37 10.75
N GLN A 151 16.46 1.58 9.68
CA GLN A 151 15.64 1.77 8.49
C GLN A 151 14.50 0.74 8.48
N LEU A 152 13.27 1.24 8.49
CA LEU A 152 12.08 0.44 8.22
C LEU A 152 11.86 0.34 6.71
N LYS A 153 12.13 -0.85 6.18
CA LYS A 153 11.90 -1.21 4.77
C LYS A 153 10.72 -2.18 4.71
N LEU A 154 9.65 -1.75 4.04
CA LEU A 154 8.54 -2.64 3.74
C LEU A 154 8.83 -3.39 2.45
N GLU A 155 8.43 -4.66 2.43
CA GLU A 155 8.43 -5.45 1.21
C GLU A 155 7.45 -4.79 0.19
N PRO A 156 7.79 -4.72 -1.11
CA PRO A 156 7.03 -3.96 -2.10
C PRO A 156 5.54 -4.29 -2.18
N PHE A 157 5.16 -5.56 -2.07
CA PHE A 157 3.78 -6.01 -2.08
C PHE A 157 3.02 -5.47 -0.87
N THR A 158 3.58 -5.65 0.33
CA THR A 158 3.02 -5.12 1.58
C THR A 158 2.86 -3.60 1.51
N ALA A 159 3.89 -2.90 1.01
CA ALA A 159 3.86 -1.45 0.88
C ALA A 159 2.77 -0.95 -0.07
N MET A 160 2.50 -1.67 -1.16
CA MET A 160 1.42 -1.33 -2.10
C MET A 160 0.05 -1.68 -1.54
N LEU A 161 -0.08 -2.84 -0.87
CA LEU A 161 -1.33 -3.29 -0.26
C LEU A 161 -1.84 -2.32 0.82
N THR A 162 -0.93 -1.72 1.58
CA THR A 162 -1.25 -0.76 2.64
C THR A 162 -1.12 0.70 2.21
N SER A 163 -0.96 0.96 0.91
CA SER A 163 -0.77 2.34 0.42
C SER A 163 -2.06 3.15 0.52
N THR A 164 -1.93 4.40 0.98
CA THR A 164 -3.02 5.38 1.05
C THR A 164 -2.97 6.40 -0.08
N LYS A 165 -2.04 6.28 -1.03
CA LYS A 165 -1.92 7.24 -2.12
C LYS A 165 -3.03 7.04 -3.15
N ALA A 166 -3.66 8.14 -3.54
CA ALA A 166 -4.80 8.13 -4.45
C ALA A 166 -4.46 7.52 -5.82
N ASP A 167 -3.29 7.85 -6.38
CA ASP A 167 -2.82 7.35 -7.68
C ASP A 167 -2.59 5.84 -7.67
N GLU A 168 -1.93 5.32 -6.63
CA GLU A 168 -1.68 3.88 -6.45
C GLU A 168 -2.99 3.12 -6.24
N PHE A 169 -3.91 3.66 -5.43
CA PHE A 169 -5.23 3.06 -5.20
C PHE A 169 -6.10 3.01 -6.47
N GLU A 170 -6.17 4.13 -7.19
CA GLU A 170 -6.91 4.22 -8.44
C GLU A 170 -6.33 3.27 -9.49
N ALA A 171 -4.99 3.14 -9.56
CA ALA A 171 -4.33 2.25 -10.50
C ALA A 171 -4.69 0.78 -10.27
N VAL A 172 -4.67 0.33 -9.01
CA VAL A 172 -5.11 -1.04 -8.67
C VAL A 172 -6.57 -1.24 -9.05
N LYS A 173 -7.44 -0.28 -8.77
CA LYS A 173 -8.86 -0.37 -9.15
C LYS A 173 -9.06 -0.42 -10.66
N GLU A 174 -8.28 0.32 -11.43
CA GLU A 174 -8.37 0.31 -12.87
C GLU A 174 -7.89 -1.01 -13.48
N LEU A 175 -6.78 -1.57 -12.97
CA LEU A 175 -6.30 -2.90 -13.38
C LEU A 175 -7.31 -3.99 -13.04
N GLN A 176 -7.99 -3.89 -11.90
CA GLN A 176 -9.07 -4.82 -11.55
C GLN A 176 -10.25 -4.74 -12.53
N LYS A 177 -10.61 -3.55 -13.02
CA LYS A 177 -11.64 -3.41 -14.07
C LYS A 177 -11.23 -4.02 -15.39
N GLN A 178 -9.93 -4.07 -15.68
CA GLN A 178 -9.38 -4.74 -16.86
C GLN A 178 -9.30 -6.27 -16.71
N GLY A 179 -9.78 -6.82 -15.59
CA GLY A 179 -9.94 -8.25 -15.36
C GLY A 179 -8.87 -8.88 -14.46
N LEU A 180 -7.89 -8.11 -13.98
CA LEU A 180 -6.87 -8.64 -13.05
C LEU A 180 -7.48 -8.84 -11.66
N ASN A 181 -7.06 -9.90 -10.97
CA ASN A 181 -7.36 -10.01 -9.55
C ASN A 181 -6.49 -9.03 -8.72
N LEU A 182 -6.79 -8.89 -7.42
CA LEU A 182 -6.07 -7.93 -6.55
C LEU A 182 -4.56 -8.18 -6.51
N VAL A 183 -4.15 -9.45 -6.41
CA VAL A 183 -2.74 -9.83 -6.31
C VAL A 183 -2.02 -9.50 -7.60
N GLU A 184 -2.58 -9.90 -8.75
CA GLU A 184 -2.05 -9.62 -10.08
C GLU A 184 -1.94 -8.11 -10.34
N ALA A 185 -2.95 -7.33 -9.95
CA ALA A 185 -2.95 -5.87 -10.12
C ALA A 185 -1.83 -5.21 -9.30
N ILE A 186 -1.61 -5.66 -8.05
CA ILE A 186 -0.54 -5.17 -7.20
C ILE A 186 0.82 -5.56 -7.78
N GLU A 187 1.02 -6.82 -8.15
CA GLU A 187 2.27 -7.31 -8.74
C GLU A 187 2.61 -6.58 -10.04
N TRP A 188 1.61 -6.36 -10.91
CA TRP A 188 1.77 -5.58 -12.12
C TRP A 188 2.26 -4.17 -11.81
N LEU A 189 1.62 -3.49 -10.85
CA LEU A 189 1.97 -2.11 -10.50
C LEU A 189 3.35 -2.01 -9.84
N ILE A 190 3.77 -3.02 -9.08
CA ILE A 190 5.14 -3.12 -8.52
C ILE A 190 6.17 -3.24 -9.65
N ASN A 191 5.95 -4.15 -10.59
CA ASN A 191 6.86 -4.39 -11.70
C ASN A 191 6.99 -3.17 -12.62
N HIS A 192 5.95 -2.35 -12.71
CA HIS A 192 5.92 -1.14 -13.55
C HIS A 192 6.01 0.17 -12.76
N LYS A 193 6.35 0.11 -11.47
CA LYS A 193 6.27 1.25 -10.53
C LYS A 193 7.04 2.48 -10.99
N LYS A 194 8.22 2.28 -11.57
CA LYS A 194 9.08 3.37 -12.06
C LYS A 194 8.41 4.11 -13.22
N ALA A 195 8.02 3.38 -14.26
CA ALA A 195 7.36 3.94 -15.44
C ALA A 195 6.01 4.58 -15.07
N PHE A 196 5.25 3.97 -14.15
CA PHE A 196 4.00 4.54 -13.68
C PHE A 196 4.22 5.89 -12.99
N LYS A 197 5.15 5.98 -12.03
CA LYS A 197 5.48 7.24 -11.35
C LYS A 197 5.93 8.34 -12.30
N GLU A 198 6.76 8.00 -13.29
CA GLU A 198 7.22 8.97 -14.30
C GLU A 198 6.04 9.53 -15.12
N ASN A 199 5.07 8.68 -15.51
CA ASN A 199 3.87 9.13 -16.23
C ASN A 199 2.98 10.04 -15.38
N ILE A 200 2.78 9.72 -14.09
CA ILE A 200 2.00 10.56 -13.16
C ILE A 200 2.71 11.90 -12.93
N GLN A 201 4.04 11.91 -12.76
CA GLN A 201 4.83 13.14 -12.62
C GLN A 201 4.80 14.03 -13.88
N GLN A 202 4.61 13.43 -15.06
CA GLN A 202 4.39 14.14 -16.32
C GLN A 202 2.94 14.65 -16.48
N GLY A 203 2.09 14.47 -15.48
CA GLY A 203 0.71 14.97 -15.47
C GLY A 203 -0.31 14.08 -16.19
N LYS A 204 0.04 12.84 -16.55
CA LYS A 204 -0.93 11.90 -17.12
C LYS A 204 -1.89 11.40 -16.07
N GLY A 205 -3.15 11.19 -16.45
CA GLY A 205 -4.13 10.48 -15.63
C GLY A 205 -3.74 9.00 -15.45
N VAL A 206 -4.25 8.37 -14.39
CA VAL A 206 -3.93 6.98 -14.03
C VAL A 206 -4.23 6.01 -15.18
N LYS A 207 -5.39 6.16 -15.83
CA LYS A 207 -5.78 5.33 -16.99
C LYS A 207 -4.80 5.45 -18.15
N ASP A 208 -4.42 6.68 -18.49
CA ASP A 208 -3.51 6.97 -19.60
C ASP A 208 -2.09 6.48 -19.30
N ALA A 209 -1.67 6.57 -18.04
CA ALA A 209 -0.41 6.03 -17.57
C ALA A 209 -0.36 4.50 -17.75
N ILE A 210 -1.40 3.79 -17.31
CA ILE A 210 -1.52 2.32 -17.47
C ILE A 210 -1.52 1.95 -18.97
N ALA A 211 -2.37 2.60 -19.77
CA ALA A 211 -2.46 2.35 -21.20
C ALA A 211 -1.13 2.60 -21.93
N SER A 212 -0.39 3.65 -21.55
CA SER A 212 0.94 3.95 -22.09
C SER A 212 1.94 2.82 -21.81
N ILE A 213 1.93 2.27 -20.58
CA ILE A 213 2.81 1.18 -20.18
C ILE A 213 2.49 -0.11 -20.94
N LEU A 214 1.20 -0.45 -21.03
CA LEU A 214 0.74 -1.63 -21.78
C LEU A 214 1.14 -1.54 -23.26
N LYS A 215 0.92 -0.38 -23.90
CA LYS A 215 1.31 -0.15 -25.29
C LYS A 215 2.82 -0.26 -25.52
N ASN A 216 3.63 0.27 -24.60
CA ASN A 216 5.09 0.16 -24.69
C ASN A 216 5.58 -1.28 -24.55
N ASN A 217 4.99 -2.05 -23.62
CA ASN A 217 5.31 -3.47 -23.47
C ASN A 217 4.93 -4.27 -24.72
N MET A 218 3.78 -3.99 -25.34
CA MET A 218 3.36 -4.62 -26.59
C MET A 218 4.28 -4.29 -27.77
N ASN A 219 4.72 -3.04 -27.89
CA ASN A 219 5.71 -2.64 -28.90
C ASN A 219 7.06 -3.36 -28.69
N HIS A 220 7.47 -3.54 -27.44
CA HIS A 220 8.70 -4.25 -27.12
C HIS A 220 8.58 -5.78 -27.29
N LEU A 221 7.40 -6.36 -27.05
CA LEU A 221 7.12 -7.76 -27.37
C LEU A 221 7.12 -7.98 -28.88
N SER A 222 6.40 -7.16 -29.66
CA SER A 222 6.36 -7.26 -31.13
C SER A 222 7.72 -7.12 -31.82
N THR A 223 8.70 -6.49 -31.17
CA THR A 223 10.08 -6.37 -31.66
C THR A 223 11.00 -7.52 -31.24
N LYS A 224 10.64 -8.28 -30.20
CA LYS A 224 11.35 -9.49 -29.73
C LYS A 224 10.76 -10.79 -30.27
N LEU A 225 9.53 -10.74 -30.76
CA LEU A 225 8.83 -11.85 -31.39
C LEU A 225 9.43 -12.10 -32.77
N THR A 226 9.52 -13.36 -33.18
CA THR A 226 9.85 -13.68 -34.58
C THR A 226 8.82 -13.04 -35.52
N SER A 227 9.14 -12.80 -36.80
CA SER A 227 8.21 -12.15 -37.75
C SER A 227 6.82 -12.80 -37.72
N THR A 228 6.79 -14.14 -37.65
CA THR A 228 5.57 -14.94 -37.52
C THR A 228 4.79 -14.64 -36.24
N GLN A 229 5.46 -14.52 -35.09
CA GLN A 229 4.81 -14.23 -33.82
C GLN A 229 4.30 -12.78 -33.74
N ALA A 230 5.02 -11.81 -34.32
CA ALA A 230 4.56 -10.43 -34.38
C ALA A 230 3.30 -10.27 -35.26
N ASP A 231 3.21 -11.02 -36.35
CA ASP A 231 2.03 -11.07 -37.21
C ASP A 231 0.82 -11.71 -36.50
N GLU A 232 1.04 -12.78 -35.72
CA GLU A 232 0.00 -13.40 -34.89
C GLU A 232 -0.56 -12.43 -33.83
N PHE A 233 0.29 -11.62 -33.20
CA PHE A 233 -0.16 -10.61 -32.23
C PHE A 233 -0.96 -9.47 -32.88
N ARG A 234 -0.47 -8.91 -33.99
CA ARG A 234 -1.19 -7.86 -34.74
C ARG A 234 -2.54 -8.36 -35.27
N MET A 235 -2.63 -9.65 -35.57
CA MET A 235 -3.87 -10.28 -35.98
C MET A 235 -4.89 -10.36 -34.84
N ILE A 236 -4.46 -10.74 -33.64
CA ILE A 236 -5.34 -10.76 -32.46
C ILE A 236 -5.89 -9.35 -32.20
N GLU A 237 -5.04 -8.31 -32.28
CA GLU A 237 -5.50 -6.91 -32.14
C GLU A 237 -6.55 -6.53 -33.19
N GLU A 238 -6.37 -6.93 -34.45
CA GLU A 238 -7.30 -6.59 -35.53
C GLU A 238 -8.65 -7.33 -35.39
N LEU A 239 -8.63 -8.58 -34.95
CA LEU A 239 -9.84 -9.34 -34.62
C LEU A 239 -10.59 -8.72 -33.42
N GLN A 240 -9.86 -8.24 -32.41
CA GLN A 240 -10.47 -7.53 -31.29
C GLN A 240 -11.10 -6.19 -31.72
N LYS A 241 -10.52 -5.48 -32.70
CA LYS A 241 -11.16 -4.29 -33.30
C LYS A 241 -12.44 -4.61 -34.07
N GLN A 242 -12.56 -5.82 -34.60
CA GLN A 242 -13.78 -6.31 -35.26
C GLN A 242 -14.83 -6.83 -34.26
N GLY A 243 -14.55 -6.73 -32.94
CA GLY A 243 -15.51 -7.01 -31.87
C GLY A 243 -15.36 -8.37 -31.20
N LEU A 244 -14.35 -9.18 -31.57
CA LEU A 244 -14.09 -10.46 -30.92
C LEU A 244 -13.45 -10.26 -29.54
N THR A 245 -13.83 -11.10 -28.58
CA THR A 245 -13.11 -11.21 -27.30
C THR A 245 -11.71 -11.81 -27.51
N LEU A 246 -10.81 -11.63 -26.54
CA LEU A 246 -9.45 -12.19 -26.62
C LEU A 246 -9.46 -13.72 -26.81
N LEU A 247 -10.37 -14.41 -26.13
CA LEU A 247 -10.49 -15.88 -26.22
C LEU A 247 -10.98 -16.31 -27.60
N GLU A 248 -11.98 -15.62 -28.16
CA GLU A 248 -12.49 -15.88 -29.52
C GLU A 248 -11.43 -15.58 -30.58
N ALA A 249 -10.67 -14.49 -30.43
CA ALA A 249 -9.59 -14.14 -31.35
C ALA A 249 -8.44 -15.17 -31.33
N ILE A 250 -8.04 -15.65 -30.14
CA ILE A 250 -7.04 -16.71 -29.99
C ILE A 250 -7.55 -18.02 -30.61
N GLN A 251 -8.80 -18.40 -30.32
CA GLN A 251 -9.39 -19.63 -30.85
C GLN A 251 -9.50 -19.59 -32.38
N TRP A 252 -9.91 -18.44 -32.93
CA TRP A 252 -9.94 -18.22 -34.37
C TRP A 252 -8.54 -18.38 -34.97
N LEU A 253 -7.52 -17.77 -34.37
CA LEU A 253 -6.15 -17.82 -34.87
C LEU A 253 -5.58 -19.24 -34.86
N VAL A 254 -5.88 -20.03 -33.82
CA VAL A 254 -5.49 -21.46 -33.75
C VAL A 254 -6.14 -22.25 -34.88
N ASN A 255 -7.43 -22.02 -35.15
CA ASN A 255 -8.19 -22.77 -36.14
C ASN A 255 -7.82 -22.41 -37.59
N HIS A 256 -7.33 -21.20 -37.84
CA HIS A 256 -7.10 -20.66 -39.19
C HIS A 256 -5.64 -20.27 -39.46
N LYS A 257 -4.72 -20.75 -38.62
CA LYS A 257 -3.30 -20.40 -38.64
C LYS A 257 -2.63 -20.61 -40.00
N GLU A 258 -2.95 -21.71 -40.68
CA GLU A 258 -2.32 -22.08 -41.95
C GLU A 258 -2.85 -21.23 -43.12
N SER A 259 -4.16 -21.06 -43.26
CA SER A 259 -4.73 -20.16 -44.29
C SER A 259 -4.29 -18.71 -44.10
N PHE A 260 -4.09 -18.26 -42.86
CA PHE A 260 -3.54 -16.94 -42.60
C PHE A 260 -2.08 -16.82 -43.06
N LYS A 261 -1.23 -17.80 -42.74
CA LYS A 261 0.17 -17.82 -43.20
C LYS A 261 0.27 -17.80 -44.73
N GLU A 262 -0.57 -18.57 -45.43
CA GLU A 262 -0.60 -18.56 -46.90
C GLU A 262 -0.97 -17.19 -47.45
N ASN A 263 -2.00 -16.54 -46.89
CA ASN A 263 -2.40 -15.19 -47.30
C ASN A 263 -1.30 -14.14 -47.02
N MET A 264 -0.57 -14.27 -45.91
CA MET A 264 0.57 -13.40 -45.59
C MET A 264 1.77 -13.64 -46.51
N GLN A 265 2.06 -14.90 -46.90
CA GLN A 265 3.09 -15.24 -47.88
C GLN A 265 2.77 -14.70 -49.29
N GLN A 266 1.48 -14.54 -49.60
CA GLN A 266 1.02 -13.86 -50.81
C GLN A 266 1.12 -12.32 -50.74
N GLY A 267 1.70 -11.77 -49.67
CA GLY A 267 1.94 -10.34 -49.50
C GLY A 267 0.71 -9.52 -49.11
N LYS A 268 -0.39 -10.18 -48.68
CA LYS A 268 -1.59 -9.47 -48.22
C LYS A 268 -1.33 -8.76 -46.89
N ARG A 269 -1.98 -7.62 -46.69
CA ARG A 269 -2.01 -6.96 -45.37
C ARG A 269 -2.88 -7.78 -44.42
N ILE A 270 -2.61 -7.70 -43.12
CA ILE A 270 -3.29 -8.51 -42.08
C ILE A 270 -4.81 -8.41 -42.17
N ALA A 271 -5.37 -7.20 -42.33
CA ALA A 271 -6.81 -6.99 -42.48
C ALA A 271 -7.40 -7.68 -43.74
N ASP A 272 -6.67 -7.64 -44.85
CA ASP A 272 -7.07 -8.29 -46.10
C ASP A 272 -6.94 -9.81 -46.02
N ALA A 273 -5.95 -10.31 -45.29
CA ALA A 273 -5.75 -11.73 -45.03
C ALA A 273 -6.87 -12.30 -44.14
N ILE A 274 -7.27 -11.58 -43.08
CA ILE A 274 -8.44 -11.94 -42.24
C ILE A 274 -9.70 -11.98 -43.09
N THR A 275 -9.97 -10.91 -43.86
CA THR A 275 -11.17 -10.80 -44.70
C THR A 275 -11.20 -11.89 -45.79
N SER A 276 -10.05 -12.21 -46.40
CA SER A 276 -9.94 -13.28 -47.39
C SER A 276 -10.21 -14.65 -46.77
N THR A 277 -9.71 -14.88 -45.56
CA THR A 277 -9.92 -16.14 -44.83
C THR A 277 -11.39 -16.31 -44.49
N LEU A 278 -12.06 -15.26 -43.99
CA LEU A 278 -13.49 -15.27 -43.71
C LEU A 278 -14.33 -15.52 -44.98
N LYS A 279 -14.02 -14.84 -46.09
CA LYS A 279 -14.74 -15.04 -47.37
C LYS A 279 -14.57 -16.45 -47.94
N SER A 280 -13.42 -17.09 -47.75
CA SER A 280 -13.20 -18.47 -48.20
C SER A 280 -14.07 -19.47 -47.45
N MET A 281 -14.54 -19.13 -46.24
CA MET A 281 -15.43 -19.97 -45.43
C MET A 281 -16.89 -19.86 -45.89
N ASP A 282 -17.35 -18.66 -46.26
CA ASP A 282 -18.72 -18.46 -46.77
C ASP A 282 -18.96 -19.24 -48.09
N HIS A 283 -17.92 -19.40 -48.92
CA HIS A 283 -18.02 -20.22 -50.14
C HIS A 283 -18.06 -21.73 -49.89
N HIS A 284 -17.51 -22.23 -48.79
CA HIS A 284 -17.58 -23.65 -48.45
C HIS A 284 -18.85 -24.04 -47.67
N ALA A 285 -19.55 -23.06 -47.07
CA ALA A 285 -20.81 -23.30 -46.37
C ALA A 285 -22.05 -23.32 -47.29
N HIS A 286 -21.90 -23.00 -48.58
CA HIS A 286 -22.98 -22.92 -49.58
C HIS A 286 -22.77 -23.85 -50.79
N SER A 287 -21.82 -24.79 -50.68
CA SER A 287 -21.56 -25.86 -51.66
C SER A 287 -21.87 -27.23 -51.05
#